data_AF-A0A2D5VLR2-F1
#
_entry.id   AF-A0A2D5VLR2-F1
#
_cell.length_a   1.000
_cell.length_b   1.000
_cell.length_c   1.000
_cell.angle_alpha   90.00
_cell.angle_beta   90.00
_cell.angle_gamma   90.00
#
_symmetry.space_group_name_H-M   'P 1'
#
loop_
_entity.id
_entity.type
_entity.pdbx_description
1 polymer ?
#
loop_
_entity_poly.entity_id
_entity_poly.type
_entity_poly.pdbx_seq_one_letter_code
_entity_poly.pdbx_strand_id
1 'polypeptide(L)'
;MTDQVKKLYIKTHGCQMNEYDSSRMADMLGESHQMVVTDNPEDADVILLNTCSIREKAQEKVFHELGRWKQLKNSNPDLKIGVGGCVASQEGDAIMKRAPFVDMVFGPQTLHRLPDMVDKAKDAIQVVDVTFPEIEKFDHLPAPKSEGSSAFVSIMEGCSKYCTFCVVPYTRGEEVSRPLADVIKECETLAAQGVREINLLGQNVNAYRGDTHDDDVADLAELITQVAEIDGIDRIRFTTSHPVEFSDSLIDVYAEV
;
A
#
# COMPACT_ATOMS: atom_id res chain seq x y z
N MET A 1 -33.09 -13.73 4.41
CA MET A 1 -31.86 -13.85 5.21
C MET A 1 -31.27 -12.45 5.24
N THR A 2 -31.21 -11.82 6.39
CA THR A 2 -30.57 -10.51 6.53
C THR A 2 -29.10 -10.70 6.21
N ASP A 3 -28.65 -10.13 5.08
CA ASP A 3 -27.23 -10.10 4.73
C ASP A 3 -26.51 -9.35 5.86
N GLN A 4 -25.78 -10.09 6.68
CA GLN A 4 -25.04 -9.52 7.79
C GLN A 4 -23.84 -8.81 7.19
N VAL A 5 -23.72 -7.50 7.44
CA VAL A 5 -22.62 -6.68 6.94
C VAL A 5 -21.30 -7.28 7.43
N LYS A 6 -20.44 -7.68 6.49
CA LYS A 6 -19.15 -8.27 6.81
C LYS A 6 -18.19 -7.21 7.33
N LYS A 7 -17.35 -7.59 8.29
CA LYS A 7 -16.40 -6.69 8.96
C LYS A 7 -14.95 -7.03 8.60
N LEU A 8 -14.18 -5.98 8.37
CA LEU A 8 -12.75 -6.05 8.07
C LEU A 8 -11.96 -5.38 9.19
N TYR A 9 -11.00 -6.08 9.77
CA TYR A 9 -10.04 -5.50 10.69
C TYR A 9 -8.65 -5.49 10.05
N ILE A 10 -8.00 -4.33 10.00
CA ILE A 10 -6.64 -4.20 9.48
C ILE A 10 -5.73 -3.70 10.58
N LYS A 11 -4.69 -4.47 10.89
CA LYS A 11 -3.60 -4.02 11.76
C LYS A 11 -2.43 -3.57 10.90
N THR A 12 -2.18 -2.26 10.88
CA THR A 12 -1.02 -1.70 10.19
C THR A 12 0.18 -1.59 11.13
N HIS A 13 1.32 -2.09 10.68
CA HIS A 13 2.60 -2.00 11.38
C HIS A 13 3.69 -1.56 10.41
N GLY A 14 4.07 -0.29 10.42
CA GLY A 14 5.15 0.10 9.51
C GLY A 14 5.37 1.58 9.31
N CYS A 15 5.32 1.95 8.04
CA CYS A 15 5.57 3.29 7.51
C CYS A 15 4.34 3.81 6.76
N GLN A 16 4.47 5.02 6.20
CA GLN A 16 3.41 5.69 5.42
C GLN A 16 2.92 4.84 4.24
N MET A 17 3.81 4.07 3.59
CA MET A 17 3.41 3.15 2.52
C MET A 17 2.50 2.03 3.03
N ASN A 18 2.72 1.52 4.26
CA ASN A 18 1.81 0.53 4.83
C ASN A 18 0.45 1.15 5.19
N GLU A 19 0.41 2.41 5.65
CA GLU A 19 -0.87 3.08 5.89
C GLU A 19 -1.65 3.29 4.58
N TYR A 20 -0.96 3.73 3.52
CA TYR A 20 -1.52 3.81 2.18
C TYR A 20 -2.01 2.43 1.69
N ASP A 21 -1.15 1.40 1.72
CA ASP A 21 -1.51 0.05 1.28
C ASP A 21 -2.74 -0.47 2.08
N SER A 22 -2.84 -0.17 3.38
CA SER A 22 -3.99 -0.53 4.23
C SER A 22 -5.28 0.21 3.86
N SER A 23 -5.23 1.51 3.56
CA SER A 23 -6.42 2.22 3.08
C SER A 23 -6.88 1.66 1.74
N ARG A 24 -5.95 1.35 0.84
CA ARG A 24 -6.25 0.72 -0.44
C ARG A 24 -6.91 -0.66 -0.27
N MET A 25 -6.46 -1.47 0.69
CA MET A 25 -7.09 -2.76 1.03
C MET A 25 -8.53 -2.60 1.53
N ALA A 26 -8.78 -1.59 2.37
CA ALA A 26 -10.12 -1.28 2.86
C ALA A 26 -11.05 -0.86 1.71
N ASP A 27 -10.58 0.01 0.81
CA ASP A 27 -11.35 0.46 -0.36
C ASP A 27 -11.74 -0.72 -1.26
N MET A 28 -10.78 -1.60 -1.59
CA MET A 28 -11.03 -2.75 -2.45
C MET A 28 -12.05 -3.72 -1.86
N LEU A 29 -11.93 -4.08 -0.59
CA LEU A 29 -12.86 -5.00 0.07
C LEU A 29 -14.21 -4.34 0.38
N GLY A 30 -14.23 -3.03 0.59
CA GLY A 30 -15.46 -2.25 0.68
C GLY A 30 -16.24 -2.26 -0.64
N GLU A 31 -15.58 -2.07 -1.78
CA GLU A 31 -16.23 -2.06 -3.09
C GLU A 31 -16.61 -3.46 -3.57
N SER A 32 -15.69 -4.43 -3.50
CA SER A 32 -15.91 -5.79 -4.03
C SER A 32 -16.81 -6.64 -3.12
N HIS A 33 -16.70 -6.49 -1.80
CA HIS A 33 -17.33 -7.39 -0.82
C HIS A 33 -18.26 -6.68 0.16
N GLN A 34 -18.47 -5.36 0.03
CA GLN A 34 -19.31 -4.56 0.93
C GLN A 34 -18.88 -4.68 2.39
N MET A 35 -17.57 -4.87 2.63
CA MET A 35 -17.02 -4.97 3.98
C MET A 35 -16.90 -3.58 4.62
N VAL A 36 -17.15 -3.52 5.92
CA VAL A 36 -16.98 -2.30 6.73
C VAL A 36 -15.83 -2.49 7.70
N VAL A 37 -14.97 -1.48 7.80
CA VAL A 37 -13.82 -1.52 8.72
C VAL A 37 -14.29 -1.51 10.17
N THR A 38 -13.63 -2.28 11.01
CA THR A 38 -13.84 -2.31 12.46
C THR A 38 -12.50 -2.19 13.20
N ASP A 39 -12.53 -1.59 14.39
CA ASP A 39 -11.38 -1.53 15.30
C ASP A 39 -11.29 -2.73 16.25
N ASN A 40 -12.26 -3.65 16.19
CA ASN A 40 -12.28 -4.84 17.03
C ASN A 40 -12.03 -6.11 16.20
N PRO A 41 -10.90 -6.80 16.39
CA PRO A 41 -10.62 -8.04 15.66
C PRO A 41 -11.60 -9.18 15.98
N GLU A 42 -12.26 -9.16 17.14
CA GLU A 42 -13.21 -10.21 17.54
C GLU A 42 -14.51 -10.17 16.71
N ASP A 43 -14.85 -9.01 16.15
CA ASP A 43 -16.06 -8.81 15.35
C ASP A 43 -15.81 -9.05 13.85
N ALA A 44 -14.57 -9.30 13.44
CA ALA A 44 -14.17 -9.31 12.04
C ALA A 44 -14.42 -10.67 11.35
N ASP A 45 -14.82 -10.61 10.08
CA ASP A 45 -14.86 -11.77 9.18
C ASP A 45 -13.53 -11.96 8.43
N VAL A 46 -12.81 -10.85 8.22
CA VAL A 46 -11.46 -10.83 7.65
C VAL A 46 -10.55 -9.98 8.53
N ILE A 47 -9.41 -10.54 8.91
CA ILE A 47 -8.36 -9.85 9.65
C ILE A 47 -7.09 -9.82 8.80
N LEU A 48 -6.54 -8.63 8.58
CA LEU A 48 -5.31 -8.42 7.83
C LEU A 48 -4.21 -7.82 8.71
N LEU A 49 -3.00 -8.36 8.61
CA LEU A 49 -1.80 -7.76 9.17
C LEU A 49 -0.93 -7.18 8.06
N ASN A 50 -0.84 -5.86 7.94
CA ASN A 50 0.04 -5.20 6.97
C ASN A 50 1.33 -4.74 7.66
N THR A 51 2.47 -5.35 7.31
CA THR A 51 3.68 -5.24 8.12
C THR A 51 4.94 -4.83 7.34
N CYS A 52 5.72 -3.93 7.93
CA CYS A 52 7.02 -3.47 7.45
C CYS A 52 8.16 -4.36 7.97
N SER A 53 9.23 -4.53 7.18
CA SER A 53 10.39 -5.35 7.53
C SER A 53 11.58 -4.59 8.11
N ILE A 54 11.54 -3.25 8.10
CA ILE A 54 12.71 -2.41 8.46
C ILE A 54 12.82 -2.18 9.97
N ARG A 55 11.78 -2.48 10.75
CA ARG A 55 11.80 -2.31 12.20
C ARG A 55 12.40 -3.53 12.90
N GLU A 56 13.10 -3.29 14.00
CA GLU A 56 13.60 -4.37 14.86
C GLU A 56 12.43 -5.26 15.32
N LYS A 57 12.67 -6.56 15.24
CA LYS A 57 11.72 -7.62 15.60
C LYS A 57 10.40 -7.61 14.82
N ALA A 58 10.42 -7.14 13.58
CA ALA A 58 9.23 -7.13 12.72
C ALA A 58 8.65 -8.54 12.57
N GLN A 59 9.50 -9.54 12.33
CA GLN A 59 9.09 -10.94 12.18
C GLN A 59 8.49 -11.51 13.49
N GLU A 60 9.12 -11.30 14.66
CA GLU A 60 8.56 -11.80 15.91
C GLU A 60 7.21 -11.15 16.24
N LYS A 61 7.03 -9.86 15.92
CA LYS A 61 5.75 -9.17 16.11
C LYS A 61 4.64 -9.78 15.26
N VAL A 62 4.94 -10.16 14.01
CA VAL A 62 4.00 -10.89 13.14
C VAL A 62 3.55 -12.19 13.82
N PHE A 63 4.49 -13.05 14.22
CA PHE A 63 4.13 -14.34 14.82
C PHE A 63 3.45 -14.21 16.17
N HIS A 64 3.80 -13.22 16.96
CA HIS A 64 3.12 -12.92 18.22
C HIS A 64 1.67 -12.49 17.99
N GLU A 65 1.41 -11.64 16.99
CA GLU A 65 0.05 -11.23 16.64
C GLU A 65 -0.77 -12.40 16.08
N LEU A 66 -0.20 -13.17 15.15
CA LEU A 66 -0.84 -14.37 14.60
C LEU A 66 -1.17 -15.39 15.69
N GLY A 67 -0.32 -15.52 16.71
CA GLY A 67 -0.58 -16.37 17.87
C GLY A 67 -1.85 -15.96 18.65
N ARG A 68 -2.16 -14.66 18.72
CA ARG A 68 -3.39 -14.15 19.34
C ARG A 68 -4.60 -14.45 18.46
N TRP A 69 -4.53 -14.17 17.16
CA TRP A 69 -5.64 -14.41 16.23
C TRP A 69 -5.92 -15.89 15.99
N LYS A 70 -4.97 -16.79 16.24
CA LYS A 70 -5.23 -18.23 16.26
C LYS A 70 -6.39 -18.59 17.22
N GLN A 71 -6.50 -17.91 18.36
CA GLN A 71 -7.59 -18.15 19.30
C GLN A 71 -8.95 -17.70 18.75
N LEU A 72 -8.96 -16.59 18.00
CA LEU A 72 -10.15 -16.10 17.30
C LEU A 72 -10.58 -17.09 16.21
N LYS A 73 -9.63 -17.57 15.40
CA LYS A 73 -9.89 -18.57 14.35
C LYS A 73 -10.37 -19.92 14.91
N ASN A 74 -9.87 -20.33 16.07
CA ASN A 74 -10.39 -21.52 16.75
C ASN A 74 -11.84 -21.35 17.20
N SER A 75 -12.25 -20.12 17.55
CA SER A 75 -13.61 -19.79 17.99
C SER A 75 -14.56 -19.57 16.81
N ASN A 76 -14.04 -19.03 15.70
CA ASN A 76 -14.72 -18.83 14.44
C ASN A 76 -13.87 -19.40 13.28
N PRO A 77 -14.11 -20.65 12.87
CA PRO A 77 -13.38 -21.28 11.77
C PRO A 77 -13.53 -20.57 10.41
N ASP A 78 -14.60 -19.77 10.24
CA ASP A 78 -14.88 -19.03 9.01
C ASP A 78 -14.07 -17.73 8.90
N LEU A 79 -13.50 -17.25 10.01
CA LEU A 79 -12.62 -16.08 10.04
C LEU A 79 -11.44 -16.27 9.09
N LYS A 80 -11.19 -15.27 8.23
CA LYS A 80 -10.02 -15.25 7.33
C LYS A 80 -8.91 -14.39 7.91
N ILE A 81 -7.67 -14.89 7.84
CA ILE A 81 -6.47 -14.21 8.32
C ILE A 81 -5.51 -14.04 7.14
N GLY A 82 -5.15 -12.80 6.85
CA GLY A 82 -4.18 -12.42 5.83
C GLY A 82 -2.95 -11.73 6.41
N VAL A 83 -1.78 -11.96 5.80
CA VAL A 83 -0.53 -11.24 6.12
C VAL A 83 0.01 -10.57 4.86
N GLY A 84 0.10 -9.25 4.89
CA GLY A 84 0.55 -8.40 3.80
C GLY A 84 1.82 -7.62 4.12
N GLY A 85 2.41 -7.00 3.11
CA GLY A 85 3.50 -6.03 3.26
C GLY A 85 4.90 -6.63 3.16
N CYS A 86 5.92 -5.85 3.51
CA CYS A 86 7.32 -6.22 3.26
C CYS A 86 7.77 -7.49 4.00
N VAL A 87 7.26 -7.76 5.21
CA VAL A 87 7.60 -9.03 5.91
C VAL A 87 6.97 -10.22 5.20
N ALA A 88 5.76 -10.07 4.66
CA ALA A 88 5.12 -11.12 3.88
C ALA A 88 5.97 -11.50 2.66
N SER A 89 6.52 -10.50 1.95
CA SER A 89 7.44 -10.75 0.83
C SER A 89 8.75 -11.44 1.24
N GLN A 90 9.28 -11.15 2.43
CA GLN A 90 10.51 -11.81 2.93
C GLN A 90 10.26 -13.24 3.37
N GLU A 91 9.15 -13.45 4.08
CA GLU A 91 8.91 -14.66 4.87
C GLU A 91 7.89 -15.59 4.22
N GLY A 92 7.30 -15.24 3.08
CA GLY A 92 6.16 -15.91 2.40
C GLY A 92 5.85 -17.33 2.87
N ASP A 93 6.65 -18.30 2.43
CA ASP A 93 6.49 -19.72 2.75
C ASP A 93 6.71 -20.06 4.24
N ALA A 94 7.61 -19.34 4.92
CA ALA A 94 7.89 -19.53 6.34
C ALA A 94 6.71 -19.13 7.21
N ILE A 95 5.95 -18.09 6.83
CA ILE A 95 4.69 -17.73 7.50
C ILE A 95 3.71 -18.90 7.41
N MET A 96 3.50 -19.45 6.21
CA MET A 96 2.57 -20.57 6.00
C MET A 96 2.97 -21.82 6.78
N LYS A 97 4.27 -22.15 6.82
CA LYS A 97 4.80 -23.30 7.57
C LYS A 97 4.64 -23.13 9.09
N ARG A 98 4.87 -21.93 9.62
CA ARG A 98 4.84 -21.65 11.07
C ARG A 98 3.43 -21.32 11.59
N ALA A 99 2.58 -20.74 10.74
CA ALA A 99 1.23 -20.32 11.04
C ALA A 99 0.25 -20.87 9.98
N PRO A 100 0.01 -22.20 9.94
CA PRO A 100 -0.81 -22.84 8.91
C PRO A 100 -2.31 -22.47 8.97
N PHE A 101 -2.72 -21.65 9.93
CA PHE A 101 -4.07 -21.10 10.04
C PHE A 101 -4.24 -19.76 9.30
N VAL A 102 -3.15 -19.21 8.75
CA VAL A 102 -3.19 -18.07 7.82
C VAL A 102 -3.73 -18.55 6.48
N ASP A 103 -4.68 -17.80 5.91
CA ASP A 103 -5.33 -18.15 4.64
C ASP A 103 -4.65 -17.48 3.45
N MET A 104 -4.07 -16.30 3.67
CA MET A 104 -3.56 -15.44 2.59
C MET A 104 -2.24 -14.78 2.98
N VAL A 105 -1.27 -14.79 2.08
CA VAL A 105 -0.02 -14.04 2.21
C VAL A 105 0.24 -13.30 0.91
N PHE A 106 0.45 -11.97 0.99
CA PHE A 106 0.62 -11.16 -0.21
C PHE A 106 1.67 -10.07 -0.04
N GLY A 107 2.35 -9.73 -1.14
CA GLY A 107 3.34 -8.66 -1.18
C GLY A 107 2.71 -7.28 -1.34
N PRO A 108 3.50 -6.20 -1.16
CA PRO A 108 3.02 -4.84 -1.40
C PRO A 108 2.52 -4.58 -2.83
N GLN A 109 3.12 -5.25 -3.81
CA GLN A 109 2.82 -5.09 -5.25
C GLN A 109 1.62 -5.92 -5.71
N THR A 110 1.19 -6.92 -4.93
CA THR A 110 0.12 -7.86 -5.32
C THR A 110 -1.18 -7.65 -4.54
N LEU A 111 -1.25 -6.60 -3.72
CA LEU A 111 -2.42 -6.33 -2.88
C LEU A 111 -3.72 -6.15 -3.69
N HIS A 112 -3.64 -5.72 -4.95
CA HIS A 112 -4.80 -5.58 -5.84
C HIS A 112 -5.56 -6.90 -6.06
N ARG A 113 -4.89 -8.04 -5.85
CA ARG A 113 -5.47 -9.39 -5.95
C ARG A 113 -6.16 -9.85 -4.67
N LEU A 114 -6.15 -9.04 -3.61
CA LEU A 114 -6.73 -9.37 -2.31
C LEU A 114 -8.21 -9.78 -2.38
N PRO A 115 -9.09 -9.14 -3.19
CA PRO A 115 -10.47 -9.62 -3.35
C PRO A 115 -10.55 -11.07 -3.81
N ASP A 116 -9.78 -11.44 -4.84
CA ASP A 116 -9.73 -12.82 -5.36
C ASP A 116 -9.15 -13.80 -4.34
N MET A 117 -8.18 -13.36 -3.53
CA MET A 117 -7.62 -14.18 -2.45
C MET A 117 -8.65 -14.46 -1.37
N VAL A 118 -9.47 -13.47 -1.00
CA VAL A 118 -10.55 -13.62 -0.03
C VAL A 118 -11.59 -14.61 -0.54
N ASP A 119 -11.90 -14.59 -1.83
CA ASP A 119 -12.80 -15.55 -2.46
C ASP A 119 -12.23 -16.97 -2.44
N LYS A 120 -10.99 -17.17 -2.88
CA LYS A 120 -10.32 -18.49 -2.89
C LYS A 120 -10.14 -19.05 -1.48
N ALA A 121 -9.90 -18.19 -0.49
CA ALA A 121 -9.80 -18.59 0.91
C ALA A 121 -11.11 -19.17 1.46
N LYS A 122 -12.28 -18.91 0.85
CA LYS A 122 -13.55 -19.57 1.22
C LYS A 122 -13.49 -21.08 1.03
N ASP A 123 -12.78 -21.54 0.00
CA ASP A 123 -12.63 -22.97 -0.32
C ASP A 123 -11.50 -23.65 0.48
N ALA A 124 -11.04 -23.01 1.56
CA ALA A 124 -9.88 -23.43 2.36
C ALA A 124 -8.57 -23.56 1.56
N ILE A 125 -8.49 -22.87 0.42
CA ILE A 125 -7.28 -22.79 -0.40
C ILE A 125 -6.40 -21.68 0.17
N GLN A 126 -5.20 -22.05 0.61
CA GLN A 126 -4.19 -21.09 1.01
C GLN A 126 -3.59 -20.41 -0.21
N VAL A 127 -3.50 -19.08 -0.18
CA VAL A 127 -2.97 -18.30 -1.30
C VAL A 127 -1.72 -17.54 -0.86
N VAL A 128 -0.63 -17.68 -1.62
CA VAL A 128 0.60 -16.91 -1.43
C VAL A 128 0.93 -16.25 -2.75
N ASP A 129 1.01 -14.92 -2.76
CA ASP A 129 1.46 -14.15 -3.92
C ASP A 129 2.30 -12.97 -3.49
N VAL A 130 3.62 -13.15 -3.56
CA VAL A 130 4.62 -12.13 -3.19
C VAL A 130 5.46 -11.71 -4.39
N THR A 131 4.87 -11.82 -5.60
CA THR A 131 5.53 -11.44 -6.85
C THR A 131 5.63 -9.92 -7.03
N PHE A 132 6.42 -9.48 -8.01
CA PHE A 132 6.63 -8.07 -8.34
C PHE A 132 6.22 -7.78 -9.80
N PRO A 133 4.91 -7.66 -10.10
CA PRO A 133 4.46 -7.13 -11.38
C PRO A 133 4.82 -5.64 -11.49
N GLU A 134 5.13 -5.14 -12.69
CA GLU A 134 5.69 -3.79 -12.85
C GLU A 134 4.69 -2.66 -12.49
N ILE A 135 3.45 -2.64 -13.02
CA ILE A 135 2.47 -1.56 -12.74
C ILE A 135 1.02 -2.06 -12.54
N GLU A 136 0.74 -3.35 -12.74
CA GLU A 136 -0.61 -3.96 -12.71
C GLU A 136 -1.46 -3.55 -11.48
N LYS A 137 -0.84 -3.31 -10.33
CA LYS A 137 -1.52 -2.91 -9.11
C LYS A 137 -2.39 -1.68 -9.28
N PHE A 138 -1.85 -0.58 -9.81
CA PHE A 138 -2.53 0.72 -9.78
C PHE A 138 -3.72 0.79 -10.73
N ASP A 139 -3.71 -0.01 -11.80
CA ASP A 139 -4.81 -0.13 -12.77
C ASP A 139 -6.06 -0.79 -12.19
N HIS A 140 -5.90 -1.55 -11.10
CA HIS A 140 -6.98 -2.31 -10.45
C HIS A 140 -7.44 -1.70 -9.12
N LEU A 141 -6.84 -0.58 -8.70
CA LEU A 141 -7.23 0.09 -7.46
C LEU A 141 -8.50 0.93 -7.68
N PRO A 142 -9.48 0.87 -6.75
CA PRO A 142 -10.60 1.81 -6.70
C PRO A 142 -10.21 3.30 -6.76
N ALA A 143 -11.17 4.18 -7.01
CA ALA A 143 -10.94 5.60 -6.76
C ALA A 143 -10.58 5.81 -5.27
N PRO A 144 -9.56 6.64 -4.94
CA PRO A 144 -9.16 6.84 -3.55
C PRO A 144 -10.27 7.51 -2.75
N LYS A 145 -10.37 7.19 -1.46
CA LYS A 145 -11.27 7.87 -0.52
C LYS A 145 -10.47 8.50 0.62
N SER A 146 -10.82 9.73 1.00
CA SER A 146 -10.25 10.42 2.15
C SER A 146 -11.34 11.10 2.97
N GLU A 147 -11.24 10.96 4.30
CA GLU A 147 -12.05 11.73 5.26
C GLU A 147 -11.24 12.86 5.93
N GLY A 148 -9.94 12.97 5.62
CA GLY A 148 -9.01 13.91 6.23
C GLY A 148 -8.56 15.03 5.29
N SER A 149 -7.95 16.07 5.87
CA SER A 149 -7.38 17.19 5.12
C SER A 149 -6.03 16.87 4.45
N SER A 150 -5.47 15.69 4.71
CA SER A 150 -4.19 15.22 4.18
C SER A 150 -4.34 13.80 3.66
N ALA A 151 -3.74 13.50 2.52
CA ALA A 151 -3.76 12.18 1.91
C ALA A 151 -2.38 11.78 1.39
N PHE A 152 -2.14 10.46 1.38
CA PHE A 152 -0.97 9.85 0.77
C PHE A 152 -1.27 9.47 -0.68
N VAL A 153 -0.34 9.78 -1.59
CA VAL A 153 -0.40 9.38 -3.00
C VAL A 153 0.91 8.70 -3.34
N SER A 154 0.89 7.39 -3.58
CA SER A 154 2.08 6.67 -4.02
C SER A 154 2.38 7.03 -5.46
N ILE A 155 3.53 7.61 -5.76
CA ILE A 155 3.91 8.03 -7.12
C ILE A 155 4.82 7.01 -7.81
N MET A 156 5.40 6.11 -7.02
CA MET A 156 6.34 5.10 -7.46
C MET A 156 6.42 3.97 -6.43
N GLU A 157 6.89 2.81 -6.85
CA GLU A 157 7.22 1.69 -5.98
C GLU A 157 8.61 1.12 -6.27
N GLY A 158 9.15 0.40 -5.28
CA GLY A 158 10.43 -0.29 -5.43
C GLY A 158 11.64 0.65 -5.38
N CYS A 159 12.85 0.08 -5.46
CA CYS A 159 14.08 0.86 -5.47
C CYS A 159 15.23 0.09 -6.11
N SER A 160 15.93 0.72 -7.06
CA SER A 160 17.03 0.11 -7.81
C SER A 160 18.44 0.54 -7.32
N LYS A 161 18.55 1.15 -6.13
CA LYS A 161 19.84 1.61 -5.57
C LYS A 161 20.69 0.52 -4.90
N TYR A 162 20.09 -0.61 -4.53
CA TYR A 162 20.77 -1.78 -3.92
C TYR A 162 21.80 -1.43 -2.82
N CYS A 163 21.46 -0.48 -1.93
CA CYS A 163 22.34 -0.13 -0.82
C CYS A 163 22.59 -1.35 0.07
N THR A 164 23.83 -1.51 0.56
CA THR A 164 24.27 -2.73 1.29
C THR A 164 23.44 -3.09 2.52
N PHE A 165 22.75 -2.11 3.11
CA PHE A 165 21.90 -2.25 4.29
C PHE A 165 20.40 -2.33 3.97
N CYS A 166 20.01 -2.12 2.71
CA CYS A 166 18.62 -1.89 2.35
C CYS A 166 17.94 -3.18 1.87
N VAL A 167 16.75 -3.44 2.42
CA VAL A 167 15.96 -4.63 2.08
C VAL A 167 14.86 -4.36 1.06
N VAL A 168 14.63 -3.09 0.73
CA VAL A 168 13.57 -2.65 -0.18
C VAL A 168 13.59 -3.35 -1.54
N PRO A 169 14.73 -3.48 -2.26
CA PRO A 169 14.73 -4.10 -3.59
C PRO A 169 14.19 -5.54 -3.58
N TYR A 170 14.41 -6.26 -2.47
CA TYR A 170 13.98 -7.64 -2.30
C TYR A 170 12.53 -7.79 -1.80
N THR A 171 11.88 -6.69 -1.43
CA THR A 171 10.55 -6.71 -0.80
C THR A 171 9.51 -5.88 -1.52
N ARG A 172 9.94 -4.97 -2.40
CA ARG A 172 9.08 -4.13 -3.23
C ARG A 172 9.46 -4.15 -4.71
N GLY A 173 10.51 -4.88 -5.08
CA GLY A 173 11.01 -4.98 -6.45
C GLY A 173 11.86 -3.78 -6.88
N GLU A 174 12.09 -3.73 -8.18
CA GLU A 174 12.82 -2.64 -8.83
C GLU A 174 11.99 -1.36 -8.86
N GLU A 175 12.69 -0.24 -9.04
CA GLU A 175 12.08 1.08 -9.11
C GLU A 175 11.19 1.23 -10.34
N VAL A 176 9.91 1.52 -10.12
CA VAL A 176 8.93 1.79 -11.17
C VAL A 176 8.13 3.03 -10.78
N SER A 177 8.10 4.03 -11.67
CA SER A 177 7.30 5.23 -11.50
C SER A 177 5.92 5.05 -12.12
N ARG A 178 4.90 5.63 -11.49
CA ARG A 178 3.57 5.71 -12.10
C ARG A 178 3.56 6.73 -13.24
N PRO A 179 2.70 6.56 -14.25
CA PRO A 179 2.47 7.60 -15.25
C PRO A 179 2.00 8.90 -14.59
N LEU A 180 2.46 10.04 -15.12
CA LEU A 180 2.14 11.36 -14.57
C LEU A 180 0.63 11.60 -14.51
N ALA A 181 -0.06 11.26 -15.59
CA ALA A 181 -1.50 11.41 -15.72
C ALA A 181 -2.30 10.73 -14.60
N ASP A 182 -1.87 9.52 -14.21
CA ASP A 182 -2.55 8.73 -13.20
C ASP A 182 -2.34 9.31 -11.80
N VAL A 183 -1.16 9.85 -11.53
CA VAL A 183 -0.85 10.54 -10.27
C VAL A 183 -1.67 11.83 -10.17
N ILE A 184 -1.70 12.65 -11.22
CA ILE A 184 -2.48 13.90 -11.24
C ILE A 184 -3.97 13.62 -11.04
N LYS A 185 -4.53 12.64 -11.77
CA LYS A 185 -5.94 12.25 -11.63
C LYS A 185 -6.29 11.79 -10.21
N GLU A 186 -5.39 11.09 -9.54
CA GLU A 186 -5.58 10.69 -8.14
C GLU A 186 -5.59 11.91 -7.21
N CYS A 187 -4.65 12.85 -7.39
CA CYS A 187 -4.59 14.10 -6.65
C CYS A 187 -5.86 14.96 -6.84
N GLU A 188 -6.36 15.10 -8.07
CA GLU A 188 -7.60 15.81 -8.38
C GLU A 188 -8.82 15.17 -7.69
N THR A 189 -8.89 13.83 -7.72
CA THR A 189 -9.95 13.06 -7.06
C THR A 189 -9.96 13.29 -5.54
N LEU A 190 -8.77 13.40 -4.93
CA LEU A 190 -8.61 13.70 -3.51
C LEU A 190 -8.92 15.16 -3.19
N ALA A 191 -8.49 16.10 -4.03
CA ALA A 191 -8.80 17.53 -3.88
C ALA A 191 -10.32 17.78 -3.91
N ALA A 192 -11.04 17.11 -4.82
CA ALA A 192 -12.51 17.15 -4.89
C ALA A 192 -13.22 16.64 -3.62
N GLN A 193 -12.52 15.83 -2.81
CA GLN A 193 -13.01 15.34 -1.51
C GLN A 193 -12.63 16.26 -0.35
N GLY A 194 -11.97 17.40 -0.61
CA GLY A 194 -11.56 18.38 0.39
C GLY A 194 -10.18 18.13 1.01
N VAL A 195 -9.37 17.24 0.43
CA VAL A 195 -7.96 17.12 0.79
C VAL A 195 -7.22 18.39 0.39
N ARG A 196 -6.39 18.91 1.31
CA ARG A 196 -5.60 20.12 1.11
C ARG A 196 -4.09 19.88 1.15
N GLU A 197 -3.63 18.78 1.75
CA GLU A 197 -2.21 18.37 1.76
C GLU A 197 -2.03 17.03 1.03
N ILE A 198 -1.22 17.02 -0.03
CA ILE A 198 -0.80 15.79 -0.73
C ILE A 198 0.59 15.38 -0.24
N ASN A 199 0.69 14.14 0.23
CA ASN A 199 1.95 13.51 0.61
C ASN A 199 2.36 12.51 -0.49
N LEU A 200 3.27 12.91 -1.36
CA LEU A 200 3.84 12.05 -2.41
C LEU A 200 4.73 10.98 -1.77
N LEU A 201 4.38 9.72 -2.01
CA LEU A 201 5.03 8.56 -1.42
C LEU A 201 5.80 7.73 -2.46
N GLY A 202 6.94 7.21 -2.03
CA GLY A 202 7.81 6.34 -2.80
C GLY A 202 9.00 5.92 -1.94
N GLN A 203 9.76 4.92 -2.39
CA GLN A 203 11.00 4.52 -1.70
C GLN A 203 12.18 5.45 -2.02
N ASN A 204 12.07 6.21 -3.11
CA ASN A 204 13.09 7.16 -3.56
C ASN A 204 12.41 8.27 -4.39
N VAL A 205 11.59 9.08 -3.74
CA VAL A 205 10.63 10.02 -4.39
C VAL A 205 11.29 10.97 -5.38
N ASN A 206 12.51 11.45 -5.09
CA ASN A 206 13.23 12.33 -5.99
C ASN A 206 13.89 11.65 -7.20
N ALA A 207 13.72 10.34 -7.37
CA ALA A 207 14.03 9.63 -8.62
C ALA A 207 12.78 9.38 -9.48
N TYR A 208 11.64 10.00 -9.17
CA TYR A 208 10.44 9.87 -9.97
C TYR A 208 10.70 10.24 -11.43
N ARG A 209 10.25 9.36 -12.33
CA ARG A 209 10.36 9.47 -13.78
C ARG A 209 9.08 8.91 -14.40
N GLY A 210 8.01 9.70 -14.36
CA GLY A 210 6.70 9.29 -14.84
C GLY A 210 6.53 9.57 -16.33
N ASP A 211 6.00 8.59 -17.06
CA ASP A 211 5.69 8.77 -18.49
C ASP A 211 4.60 9.85 -18.67
N THR A 212 4.79 10.66 -19.71
CA THR A 212 3.83 11.67 -20.17
C THR A 212 3.09 11.17 -21.42
N HIS A 213 2.07 11.91 -21.87
CA HIS A 213 1.29 11.53 -23.07
C HIS A 213 2.08 11.71 -24.37
N ASP A 214 3.15 12.51 -24.36
CA ASP A 214 3.95 12.86 -25.54
C ASP A 214 5.23 12.00 -25.64
N ASP A 215 5.24 10.82 -25.01
CA ASP A 215 6.40 9.91 -24.91
C ASP A 215 7.65 10.55 -24.26
N ASP A 216 7.46 11.63 -23.48
CA ASP A 216 8.48 12.26 -22.65
C ASP A 216 8.37 11.80 -21.18
N VAL A 217 9.33 12.18 -20.35
CA VAL A 217 9.41 11.79 -18.93
C VAL A 217 9.36 13.02 -18.04
N ALA A 218 8.36 13.09 -17.17
CA ALA A 218 8.28 14.08 -16.11
C ALA A 218 9.10 13.66 -14.90
N ASP A 219 9.93 14.59 -14.40
CA ASP A 219 10.66 14.41 -13.15
C ASP A 219 9.81 14.82 -11.92
N LEU A 220 10.37 14.68 -10.72
CA LEU A 220 9.66 15.07 -9.50
C LEU A 220 9.32 16.57 -9.47
N ALA A 221 10.16 17.43 -10.03
CA ALA A 221 9.91 18.87 -10.03
C ALA A 221 8.68 19.21 -10.88
N GLU A 222 8.59 18.64 -12.08
CA GLU A 222 7.41 18.79 -12.93
C GLU A 222 6.14 18.24 -12.26
N LEU A 223 6.22 17.07 -11.63
CA LEU A 223 5.08 16.52 -10.86
C LEU A 223 4.63 17.47 -9.75
N ILE A 224 5.56 18.04 -8.97
CA ILE A 224 5.24 18.99 -7.89
C ILE A 224 4.54 20.23 -8.48
N THR A 225 5.06 20.78 -9.56
CA THR A 225 4.46 21.95 -10.23
C THR A 225 3.04 21.65 -10.68
N GLN A 226 2.79 20.51 -11.34
CA GLN A 226 1.44 20.15 -11.79
C GLN A 226 0.48 19.87 -10.64
N VAL A 227 0.94 19.23 -9.55
CA VAL A 227 0.09 19.05 -8.36
C VAL A 227 -0.25 20.39 -7.69
N ALA A 228 0.64 21.38 -7.76
CA ALA A 228 0.42 22.71 -7.19
C ALA A 228 -0.63 23.53 -7.97
N GLU A 229 -0.85 23.20 -9.25
CA GLU A 229 -1.89 23.82 -10.08
C GLU A 229 -3.30 23.29 -9.77
N ILE A 230 -3.42 22.19 -8.99
CA ILE A 230 -4.72 21.61 -8.65
C ILE A 230 -5.45 22.50 -7.64
N ASP A 231 -6.60 23.03 -8.04
CA ASP A 231 -7.48 23.81 -7.19
C ASP A 231 -7.83 23.06 -5.88
N GLY A 232 -7.50 23.69 -4.75
CA GLY A 232 -7.78 23.16 -3.40
C GLY A 232 -6.59 22.48 -2.72
N ILE A 233 -5.49 22.21 -3.43
CA ILE A 233 -4.25 21.74 -2.80
C ILE A 233 -3.46 22.94 -2.27
N ASP A 234 -3.37 23.05 -0.95
CA ASP A 234 -2.64 24.11 -0.26
C ASP A 234 -1.19 23.70 0.07
N ARG A 235 -0.88 22.40 0.04
CA ARG A 235 0.43 21.90 0.45
C ARG A 235 0.82 20.58 -0.22
N ILE A 236 2.08 20.51 -0.63
CA ILE A 236 2.72 19.29 -1.13
C ILE A 236 3.84 18.88 -0.17
N ARG A 237 3.93 17.60 0.14
CA ARG A 237 5.03 17.01 0.91
C ARG A 237 5.57 15.77 0.21
N PHE A 238 6.87 15.59 0.27
CA PHE A 238 7.53 14.30 0.16
C PHE A 238 8.60 14.18 1.25
N THR A 239 9.15 13.00 1.48
CA THR A 239 10.14 12.80 2.57
C THR A 239 11.30 11.90 2.15
N THR A 240 11.04 10.87 1.36
CA THR A 240 12.07 9.89 1.04
C THR A 240 12.87 10.33 -0.18
N SER A 241 14.09 10.82 0.05
CA SER A 241 14.99 11.28 -1.01
C SER A 241 16.34 10.59 -0.95
N HIS A 242 16.94 10.34 -2.11
CA HIS A 242 18.32 9.91 -2.24
C HIS A 242 19.22 11.11 -2.65
N PRO A 243 20.35 11.37 -1.96
CA PRO A 243 21.18 12.55 -2.22
C PRO A 243 21.72 12.69 -3.65
N VAL A 244 21.93 11.56 -4.34
CA VAL A 244 22.39 11.54 -5.75
C VAL A 244 21.32 12.05 -6.71
N GLU A 245 20.05 12.00 -6.33
CA GLU A 245 18.89 12.35 -7.17
C GLU A 245 18.36 13.75 -6.84
N PHE A 246 19.17 14.58 -6.20
CA PHE A 246 18.81 15.97 -5.89
C PHE A 246 19.25 16.85 -7.05
N SER A 247 18.39 16.98 -8.06
CA SER A 247 18.63 17.78 -9.26
C SER A 247 18.50 19.28 -9.01
N ASP A 248 19.08 20.09 -9.90
CA ASP A 248 18.86 21.54 -9.91
C ASP A 248 17.37 21.87 -10.12
N SER A 249 16.66 21.12 -10.97
CA SER A 249 15.20 21.28 -11.17
C SER A 249 14.41 21.11 -9.87
N LEU A 250 14.78 20.13 -9.05
CA LEU A 250 14.15 19.91 -7.75
C LEU A 250 14.53 21.00 -6.73
N ILE A 251 15.71 21.61 -6.83
CA ILE A 251 16.07 22.76 -5.99
C ILE A 251 15.22 23.97 -6.38
N ASP A 252 15.12 24.24 -7.68
CA ASP A 252 14.43 25.41 -8.23
C ASP A 252 12.93 25.38 -7.89
N VAL A 253 12.27 24.22 -7.96
CA VAL A 253 10.82 24.13 -7.68
C VAL A 253 10.46 24.54 -6.24
N TYR A 254 11.35 24.36 -5.25
CA TYR A 254 11.11 24.84 -3.88
C TYR A 254 11.01 26.36 -3.76
N ALA A 255 11.56 27.11 -4.73
CA ALA A 255 11.46 28.56 -4.76
C ALA A 255 10.19 29.04 -5.47
N GLU A 256 9.58 28.20 -6.29
CA GLU A 256 8.43 28.52 -7.15
C GLU A 256 7.09 28.10 -6.56
N VAL A 257 7.05 26.99 -5.82
CA VAL A 257 5.87 26.35 -5.23
C VAL A 257 5.90 26.42 -3.70
#